data_AF-A0A925AKF9-F1
#
_entry.id   AF-A0A925AKF9-F1
#
_cell.length_a   1.000
_cell.length_b   1.000
_cell.length_c   1.000
_cell.angle_alpha   90.00
_cell.angle_beta   90.00
_cell.angle_gamma   90.00
#
_symmetry.space_group_name_H-M   'P 1'
#
loop_
_entity.id
_entity.type
_entity.pdbx_description
1 polymer ?
#
loop_
_entity_poly.entity_id
_entity_poly.type
_entity_poly.pdbx_seq_one_letter_code
_entity_poly.pdbx_strand_id
1 'polypeptide(L)'
;MLLFSLSLSSQTDTTDHRSPITNSPFHQSPIIQLTEVVVQATRADAKSPVPHSNFSAEKIAQQYHAQDIPYLLSAVPSLVETSDGGVGTGYTGLRIRGSDPTRINVTINGIPFNDAESQGVYWVDLPDLASSAAEIQVQRGVGTSTNGAGAFGASVNLNLSNIEGERFATLSNTIGSFGTRKHSLQVGTGLMGTGQGKMAFTARASNIHSDGYVDRASVNMNALHLSAAYIDDNQSAQVHLLSGQEITYQAWNGLPAQYIDNESLRTFNTAGIERTGSPHPTR
;
A
#
# COMPACT_ATOMS: atom_id res chain seq x y z
N MET A 1 -5.09 -14.14 1.90
CA MET A 1 -5.47 -14.07 0.47
C MET A 1 -4.20 -14.01 -0.37
N LEU A 2 -4.01 -14.87 -1.39
CA LEU A 2 -2.89 -14.76 -2.34
C LEU A 2 -3.32 -13.91 -3.53
N LEU A 3 -2.77 -12.72 -3.69
CA LEU A 3 -2.93 -11.93 -4.91
C LEU A 3 -1.76 -12.23 -5.87
N PHE A 4 -2.09 -12.59 -7.11
CA PHE A 4 -1.17 -12.62 -8.24
C PHE A 4 -1.47 -11.40 -9.11
N SER A 5 -0.51 -10.49 -9.24
CA SER A 5 -0.54 -9.46 -10.30
C SER A 5 0.57 -9.78 -11.29
N LEU A 6 0.22 -9.83 -12.57
CA LEU A 6 1.14 -10.00 -13.69
C LEU A 6 0.91 -8.82 -14.64
N SER A 7 1.91 -7.98 -14.80
CA SER A 7 1.90 -6.89 -15.76
C SER A 7 2.91 -7.19 -16.87
N LEU A 8 2.47 -7.04 -18.12
CA LEU A 8 3.26 -7.32 -19.32
C LEU A 8 3.12 -6.13 -20.26
N SER A 9 4.23 -5.49 -20.62
CA SER A 9 4.23 -4.40 -21.60
C SER A 9 5.21 -4.69 -22.73
N SER A 10 4.75 -4.53 -23.97
CA SER A 10 5.58 -4.56 -25.17
C SER A 10 5.43 -3.23 -25.94
N GLN A 11 6.56 -2.66 -26.37
CA GLN A 11 6.58 -1.55 -27.32
C GLN A 11 7.13 -2.06 -28.66
N THR A 12 6.45 -1.73 -29.76
CA THR A 12 6.95 -1.94 -31.13
C THR A 12 7.54 -0.63 -31.61
N ASP A 13 8.87 -0.56 -31.68
CA ASP A 13 9.56 0.58 -32.25
C ASP A 13 9.35 0.58 -33.77
N THR A 14 8.73 1.63 -34.29
CA THR A 14 8.55 1.85 -35.73
C THR A 14 9.14 3.20 -36.08
N THR A 15 10.48 3.29 -36.14
CA THR A 15 11.14 4.38 -36.85
C THR A 15 12.33 3.93 -37.70
N ASP A 16 12.34 4.50 -38.89
CA ASP A 16 13.08 4.18 -40.11
C ASP A 16 14.56 4.62 -40.06
N HIS A 17 15.40 3.95 -40.85
CA HIS A 17 16.87 4.11 -40.91
C HIS A 17 17.32 5.38 -41.68
N ARG A 18 18.54 5.86 -41.32
CA ARG A 18 19.56 6.71 -42.03
C ARG A 18 19.78 8.08 -41.35
N SER A 19 20.95 8.54 -40.89
CA SER A 19 22.36 8.51 -41.40
C SER A 19 23.37 8.92 -40.25
N PRO A 20 24.69 9.18 -40.48
CA PRO A 20 25.81 8.41 -39.89
C PRO A 20 26.61 9.05 -38.73
N ILE A 21 27.20 8.14 -37.93
CA ILE A 21 28.41 8.17 -37.08
C ILE A 21 29.09 9.52 -36.78
N THR A 22 29.14 9.88 -35.49
CA THR A 22 30.26 10.64 -34.91
C THR A 22 30.68 9.95 -33.60
N ASN A 23 31.90 9.42 -33.57
CA ASN A 23 32.48 8.78 -32.38
C ASN A 23 32.80 9.83 -31.31
N SER A 24 32.24 9.66 -30.11
CA SER A 24 32.76 10.28 -28.88
C SER A 24 32.71 9.24 -27.75
N PRO A 25 33.78 9.07 -26.95
CA PRO A 25 33.87 7.98 -25.99
C PRO A 25 33.18 8.37 -24.67
N PHE A 26 32.44 7.43 -24.09
CA PHE A 26 31.76 7.52 -22.78
C PHE A 26 30.54 8.46 -22.70
N HIS A 27 29.46 8.11 -23.41
CA HIS A 27 28.12 8.36 -22.88
C HIS A 27 27.77 7.18 -21.96
N GLN A 28 27.75 7.41 -20.64
CA GLN A 28 26.90 6.59 -19.78
C GLN A 28 25.48 6.85 -20.28
N SER A 29 24.89 5.88 -20.97
CA SER A 29 23.48 5.94 -21.34
C SER A 29 22.71 6.28 -20.06
N PRO A 30 21.89 7.35 -20.04
CA PRO A 30 21.02 7.59 -18.90
C PRO A 30 20.25 6.29 -18.69
N ILE A 31 20.25 5.80 -17.45
CA ILE A 31 19.44 4.65 -17.08
C ILE A 31 18.01 5.07 -17.40
N ILE A 32 17.48 4.61 -18.53
CA ILE A 32 16.11 4.87 -18.94
C ILE A 32 15.26 4.11 -17.93
N GLN A 33 14.69 4.84 -16.96
CA GLN A 33 13.63 4.29 -16.12
C GLN A 33 12.42 4.08 -17.02
N LEU A 34 12.28 2.85 -17.52
CA LEU A 34 11.06 2.40 -18.20
C LEU A 34 9.93 2.49 -17.18
N THR A 35 9.08 3.51 -17.34
CA THR A 35 7.87 3.63 -16.53
C THR A 35 6.83 2.70 -17.15
N GLU A 36 6.46 1.67 -16.41
CA GLU A 36 5.50 0.65 -16.84
C GLU A 36 4.18 1.28 -17.33
N VAL A 37 3.79 0.94 -18.56
CA VAL A 37 2.68 1.57 -19.30
C VAL A 37 1.33 1.35 -18.62
N VAL A 38 1.14 0.23 -17.91
CA VAL A 38 -0.12 -0.12 -17.22
C VAL A 38 -0.48 0.91 -16.14
N VAL A 39 0.52 1.46 -15.45
CA VAL A 39 0.30 2.36 -14.32
C VAL A 39 -0.09 3.78 -14.78
N GLN A 40 0.18 4.18 -16.03
CA GLN A 40 -0.14 5.54 -16.48
C GLN A 40 -1.63 5.77 -16.75
N ALA A 41 -2.37 4.76 -17.23
CA ALA A 41 -3.74 4.95 -17.70
C ALA A 41 -4.73 5.35 -16.58
N THR A 42 -4.52 4.87 -15.35
CA THR A 42 -5.39 5.17 -14.20
C THR A 42 -4.85 6.30 -13.31
N ARG A 43 -3.77 6.96 -13.73
CA ARG A 43 -3.10 8.02 -12.97
C ARG A 43 -3.39 9.39 -13.54
N ALA A 44 -3.43 10.37 -12.64
CA ALA A 44 -3.45 11.78 -12.98
C ALA A 44 -2.00 12.27 -13.13
N ASP A 45 -1.72 12.93 -14.25
CA ASP A 45 -0.49 13.69 -14.44
C ASP A 45 -0.63 15.12 -13.90
N ALA A 46 0.45 15.91 -13.93
CA ALA A 46 0.46 17.28 -13.44
C ALA A 46 -0.47 18.24 -14.21
N LYS A 47 -0.88 17.89 -15.43
CA LYS A 47 -1.77 18.69 -16.28
C LYS A 47 -3.24 18.26 -16.14
N SER A 48 -3.48 17.12 -15.48
CA SER A 48 -4.81 16.60 -15.24
C SER A 48 -5.65 17.61 -14.44
N PRO A 49 -6.90 17.89 -14.86
CA PRO A 49 -7.79 18.80 -14.15
C PRO A 49 -8.37 18.18 -12.86
N VAL A 50 -7.85 17.02 -12.42
CA VAL A 50 -8.30 16.30 -11.23
C VAL A 50 -7.37 16.62 -10.05
N PRO A 51 -7.91 17.08 -8.91
CA PRO A 51 -7.12 17.30 -7.69
C PRO A 51 -6.51 15.98 -7.18
N HIS A 52 -5.18 15.90 -7.18
CA HIS A 52 -4.46 14.70 -6.75
C HIS A 52 -3.32 15.02 -5.79
N SER A 53 -2.93 14.02 -5.01
CA SER A 53 -1.79 14.04 -4.09
C SER A 53 -0.93 12.81 -4.34
N ASN A 54 0.37 13.01 -4.52
CA ASN A 54 1.34 11.92 -4.68
C ASN A 54 2.17 11.76 -3.39
N PHE A 55 2.44 10.51 -3.05
CA PHE A 55 3.33 10.09 -1.97
C PHE A 55 4.40 9.20 -2.58
N SER A 56 5.59 9.74 -2.78
CA SER A 56 6.74 8.96 -3.26
C SER A 56 7.25 8.02 -2.17
N ALA A 57 8.07 7.04 -2.55
CA ALA A 57 8.71 6.12 -1.61
C ALA A 57 9.43 6.85 -0.46
N GLU A 58 10.10 7.96 -0.73
CA GLU A 58 10.81 8.75 0.28
C GLU A 58 9.83 9.40 1.26
N LYS A 59 8.72 9.96 0.75
CA LYS A 59 7.69 10.57 1.59
C LYS A 59 6.98 9.51 2.43
N ILE A 60 6.71 8.34 1.85
CA ILE A 60 6.15 7.20 2.57
C ILE A 60 7.11 6.78 3.69
N ALA A 61 8.40 6.60 3.39
CA ALA A 61 9.40 6.21 4.39
C ALA A 61 9.53 7.20 5.56
N GLN A 62 9.35 8.50 5.30
CA GLN A 62 9.39 9.54 6.36
C GLN A 62 8.15 9.52 7.27
N GLN A 63 6.98 9.19 6.71
CA GLN A 63 5.70 9.27 7.42
C GLN A 63 5.26 7.93 8.00
N TYR A 64 5.75 6.81 7.46
CA TYR A 64 5.30 5.47 7.79
C TYR A 64 5.95 4.92 9.06
N HIS A 65 5.13 4.61 10.05
CA HIS A 65 5.49 4.15 11.39
C HIS A 65 4.59 2.99 11.87
N ALA A 66 4.20 2.10 10.95
CA ALA A 66 3.33 0.93 11.19
C ALA A 66 1.81 1.20 11.17
N GLN A 67 1.37 2.42 10.91
CA GLN A 67 -0.04 2.71 10.64
C GLN A 67 -0.51 2.12 9.30
N ASP A 68 -1.81 1.97 9.10
CA ASP A 68 -2.36 1.56 7.82
C ASP A 68 -2.43 2.72 6.81
N ILE A 69 -2.71 2.38 5.55
CA ILE A 69 -2.83 3.33 4.44
C ILE A 69 -3.77 4.51 4.76
N PRO A 70 -4.98 4.34 5.36
CA PRO A 70 -5.81 5.47 5.76
C PRO A 70 -5.09 6.54 6.58
N TYR A 71 -4.35 6.13 7.61
CA TYR A 71 -3.64 7.05 8.51
C TYR A 71 -2.38 7.63 7.89
N LEU A 72 -1.68 6.86 7.05
CA LEU A 72 -0.58 7.38 6.23
C LEU A 72 -1.05 8.54 5.32
N LEU A 73 -2.29 8.46 4.83
CA LEU A 73 -2.88 9.44 3.92
C LEU A 73 -3.63 10.58 4.64
N SER A 74 -3.55 10.68 5.98
CA SER A 74 -4.22 11.73 6.78
C SER A 74 -3.91 13.16 6.33
N ALA A 75 -2.73 13.38 5.72
CA ALA A 75 -2.34 14.69 5.17
C ALA A 75 -3.07 15.06 3.85
N VAL A 76 -3.85 14.16 3.25
CA VAL A 76 -4.63 14.43 2.04
C VAL A 76 -5.81 15.34 2.40
N PRO A 77 -5.99 16.50 1.74
CA PRO A 77 -7.07 17.39 2.13
C PRO A 77 -8.45 16.78 1.82
N SER A 78 -9.38 16.94 2.75
CA SER A 78 -10.71 16.32 2.74
C SER A 78 -10.71 14.79 2.88
N LEU A 79 -9.61 14.19 3.34
CA LEU A 79 -9.60 12.81 3.81
C LEU A 79 -9.95 12.78 5.30
N VAL A 80 -10.73 11.80 5.72
CA VAL A 80 -11.05 11.51 7.12
C VAL A 80 -10.81 10.03 7.36
N GLU A 81 -9.86 9.71 8.21
CA GLU A 81 -9.53 8.36 8.65
C GLU A 81 -10.25 7.97 9.94
N THR A 82 -10.47 6.66 10.11
CA THR A 82 -11.03 6.07 11.34
C THR A 82 -10.24 4.83 11.71
N SER A 83 -10.11 4.53 13.00
CA SER A 83 -9.50 3.30 13.52
C SER A 83 -10.35 2.75 14.65
N ASP A 84 -10.73 1.48 14.53
CA ASP A 84 -11.51 0.77 15.56
C ASP A 84 -10.72 0.67 16.87
N GLY A 85 -9.42 0.32 16.77
CA GLY A 85 -8.54 0.22 17.93
C GLY A 85 -7.94 1.54 18.42
N GLY A 86 -8.23 2.65 17.75
CA GLY A 86 -7.74 4.00 18.12
C GLY A 86 -6.24 4.24 17.93
N VAL A 87 -5.53 3.35 17.23
CA VAL A 87 -4.06 3.42 17.03
C VAL A 87 -3.64 3.58 15.57
N GLY A 88 -4.58 3.51 14.64
CA GLY A 88 -4.32 3.67 13.21
C GLY A 88 -3.73 2.44 12.52
N THR A 89 -3.83 1.27 13.14
CA THR A 89 -3.41 -0.03 12.62
C THR A 89 -4.52 -1.06 12.88
N GLY A 90 -4.77 -1.95 11.93
CA GLY A 90 -5.79 -2.99 12.02
C GLY A 90 -7.04 -2.61 11.24
N TYR A 91 -8.22 -2.65 11.88
CA TYR A 91 -9.43 -2.15 11.23
C TYR A 91 -9.38 -0.63 11.16
N THR A 92 -9.05 -0.14 9.97
CA THR A 92 -9.01 1.27 9.62
C THR A 92 -9.87 1.55 8.40
N GLY A 93 -10.39 2.77 8.32
CA GLY A 93 -11.22 3.22 7.22
C GLY A 93 -10.84 4.62 6.79
N LEU A 94 -11.23 5.00 5.58
CA LEU A 94 -11.09 6.37 5.09
C LEU A 94 -12.36 6.82 4.37
N ARG A 95 -12.63 8.12 4.43
CA ARG A 95 -13.58 8.83 3.59
C ARG A 95 -12.87 9.96 2.88
N ILE A 96 -13.23 10.24 1.63
CA ILE A 96 -12.65 11.35 0.87
C ILE A 96 -13.80 12.22 0.37
N ARG A 97 -13.79 13.51 0.75
CA ARG A 97 -14.88 14.48 0.44
C ARG A 97 -16.27 13.98 0.87
N GLY A 98 -16.33 13.25 1.98
CA GLY A 98 -17.57 12.68 2.51
C GLY A 98 -18.03 11.39 1.81
N SER A 99 -17.39 10.97 0.72
CA SER A 99 -17.63 9.66 0.11
C SER A 99 -17.08 8.56 0.99
N ASP A 100 -17.92 7.56 1.29
CA ASP A 100 -17.54 6.36 2.02
C ASP A 100 -16.74 5.39 1.13
N PRO A 101 -16.09 4.37 1.73
CA PRO A 101 -15.23 3.43 1.00
C PRO A 101 -15.86 2.76 -0.22
N THR A 102 -17.19 2.56 -0.26
CA THR A 102 -17.86 1.94 -1.42
C THR A 102 -17.85 2.81 -2.68
N ARG A 103 -17.54 4.10 -2.53
CA ARG A 103 -17.36 5.07 -3.63
C ARG A 103 -15.92 5.55 -3.75
N ILE A 104 -14.96 4.74 -3.31
CA ILE A 104 -13.54 5.00 -3.49
C ILE A 104 -12.90 3.80 -4.17
N ASN A 105 -12.46 3.98 -5.41
CA ASN A 105 -11.76 2.93 -6.13
C ASN A 105 -10.31 2.85 -5.67
N VAL A 106 -9.85 1.66 -5.29
CA VAL A 106 -8.47 1.39 -4.89
C VAL A 106 -7.86 0.43 -5.90
N THR A 107 -6.69 0.78 -6.41
CA THR A 107 -5.93 -0.11 -7.31
C THR A 107 -4.55 -0.39 -6.76
N ILE A 108 -4.05 -1.59 -7.06
CA ILE A 108 -2.65 -1.97 -6.86
C ILE A 108 -2.08 -2.27 -8.24
N ASN A 109 -1.07 -1.51 -8.67
CA ASN A 109 -0.49 -1.57 -10.02
C ASN A 109 -1.55 -1.46 -11.13
N GLY A 110 -2.57 -0.62 -10.92
CA GLY A 110 -3.68 -0.42 -11.86
C GLY A 110 -4.79 -1.47 -11.82
N ILE A 111 -4.61 -2.57 -11.07
CA ILE A 111 -5.61 -3.63 -10.89
C ILE A 111 -6.57 -3.24 -9.76
N PRO A 112 -7.90 -3.21 -9.98
CA PRO A 112 -8.87 -2.93 -8.92
C PRO A 112 -8.79 -3.93 -7.77
N PHE A 113 -8.77 -3.42 -6.54
CA PHE A 113 -8.67 -4.24 -5.32
C PHE A 113 -9.96 -4.26 -4.49
N ASN A 114 -10.90 -3.35 -4.76
CA ASN A 114 -12.18 -3.33 -4.05
C ASN A 114 -12.86 -4.71 -4.08
N ASP A 115 -13.39 -5.11 -2.93
CA ASP A 115 -14.13 -6.36 -2.80
C ASP A 115 -15.39 -6.35 -3.67
N ALA A 116 -15.69 -7.49 -4.31
CA ALA A 116 -16.75 -7.56 -5.32
C ALA A 116 -18.16 -7.40 -4.72
N GLU A 117 -18.37 -7.78 -3.46
CA GLU A 117 -19.67 -7.72 -2.79
C GLU A 117 -19.87 -6.37 -2.08
N SER A 118 -18.93 -6.01 -1.21
CA SER A 118 -19.01 -4.81 -0.37
C SER A 118 -18.55 -3.54 -1.07
N GLN A 119 -17.80 -3.65 -2.17
CA GLN A 119 -17.15 -2.54 -2.90
C GLN A 119 -16.11 -1.78 -2.06
N GLY A 120 -15.79 -2.23 -0.85
CA GLY A 120 -14.82 -1.61 0.05
C GLY A 120 -13.43 -2.23 -0.04
N VAL A 121 -12.49 -1.66 0.71
CA VAL A 121 -11.16 -2.25 0.95
C VAL A 121 -10.99 -2.46 2.45
N TYR A 122 -10.63 -3.69 2.81
CA TYR A 122 -10.28 -4.07 4.17
C TYR A 122 -8.76 -4.00 4.31
N TRP A 123 -8.25 -2.84 4.73
CA TRP A 123 -6.80 -2.58 4.83
C TRP A 123 -6.09 -3.54 5.78
N VAL A 124 -6.81 -4.05 6.77
CA VAL A 124 -6.35 -5.06 7.73
C VAL A 124 -5.85 -6.35 7.06
N ASP A 125 -6.39 -6.69 5.88
CA ASP A 125 -6.01 -7.89 5.11
C ASP A 125 -4.68 -7.71 4.36
N LEU A 126 -4.20 -6.47 4.25
CA LEU A 126 -2.96 -6.09 3.58
C LEU A 126 -1.96 -5.42 4.56
N PRO A 127 -1.53 -6.12 5.62
CA PRO A 127 -0.64 -5.54 6.61
C PRO A 127 0.69 -5.10 5.98
N ASP A 128 1.21 -3.96 6.46
CA ASP A 128 2.50 -3.39 6.05
C ASP A 128 2.65 -3.17 4.52
N LEU A 129 1.54 -3.03 3.77
CA LEU A 129 1.57 -2.81 2.31
C LEU A 129 2.30 -1.52 1.94
N ALA A 130 2.17 -0.46 2.74
CA ALA A 130 2.84 0.81 2.52
C ALA A 130 4.37 0.67 2.47
N SER A 131 4.96 -0.24 3.26
CA SER A 131 6.41 -0.51 3.22
C SER A 131 6.87 -1.13 1.89
N SER A 132 5.94 -1.54 1.03
CA SER A 132 6.21 -2.04 -0.32
C SER A 132 5.79 -1.09 -1.43
N ALA A 133 5.18 0.03 -1.10
CA ALA A 133 4.71 0.99 -2.10
C ALA A 133 5.87 1.86 -2.58
N ALA A 134 6.11 1.82 -3.89
CA ALA A 134 6.95 2.78 -4.62
C ALA A 134 6.30 4.17 -4.62
N GLU A 135 4.98 4.20 -4.74
CA GLU A 135 4.20 5.42 -4.78
C GLU A 135 2.75 5.15 -4.40
N ILE A 136 2.11 6.14 -3.76
CA ILE A 136 0.66 6.17 -3.59
C ILE A 136 0.13 7.48 -4.18
N GLN A 137 -0.83 7.41 -5.09
CA GLN A 137 -1.54 8.57 -5.62
C GLN A 137 -2.99 8.55 -5.18
N VAL A 138 -3.45 9.66 -4.60
CA VAL A 138 -4.85 9.88 -4.23
C VAL A 138 -5.45 10.94 -5.13
N GLN A 139 -6.45 10.59 -5.92
CA GLN A 139 -7.28 11.48 -6.71
C GLN A 139 -8.60 11.72 -5.98
N ARG A 140 -9.02 12.97 -5.85
CA ARG A 140 -10.21 13.34 -5.08
C ARG A 140 -11.35 13.77 -6.00
N GLY A 141 -12.51 13.16 -5.85
CA GLY A 141 -13.64 13.29 -6.77
C GLY A 141 -13.54 12.33 -7.96
N VAL A 142 -14.33 12.62 -8.98
CA VAL A 142 -14.30 11.88 -10.26
C VAL A 142 -12.92 12.04 -10.88
N GLY A 143 -12.17 10.93 -10.92
CA GLY A 143 -10.79 10.90 -11.36
C GLY A 143 -10.59 10.35 -12.76
N THR A 144 -9.35 9.98 -13.08
CA THR A 144 -8.97 9.32 -14.33
C THR A 144 -9.28 7.82 -14.33
N SER A 145 -9.66 7.27 -13.18
CA SER A 145 -9.96 5.84 -13.05
C SER A 145 -11.27 5.50 -13.77
N THR A 146 -11.19 4.56 -14.71
CA THR A 146 -12.34 3.95 -15.40
C THR A 146 -12.83 2.67 -14.72
N ASN A 147 -12.21 2.29 -13.59
CA ASN A 147 -12.42 1.03 -12.90
C ASN A 147 -13.65 1.12 -11.98
N GLY A 148 -14.83 0.89 -12.57
CA GLY A 148 -16.08 0.58 -11.85
C GLY A 148 -16.84 1.79 -11.28
N ALA A 149 -18.04 1.50 -10.74
CA ALA A 149 -18.93 2.49 -10.13
C ALA A 149 -18.34 3.14 -8.87
N GLY A 150 -17.33 2.51 -8.25
CA GLY A 150 -16.63 3.00 -7.06
C GLY A 150 -15.70 4.19 -7.31
N ALA A 151 -15.42 4.60 -8.55
CA ALA A 151 -14.49 5.71 -8.83
C ALA A 151 -15.12 7.12 -8.71
N PHE A 152 -16.39 7.24 -8.32
CA PHE A 152 -17.09 8.53 -8.26
C PHE A 152 -16.54 9.46 -7.17
N GLY A 153 -16.28 8.93 -5.96
CA GLY A 153 -15.88 9.74 -4.81
C GLY A 153 -14.39 10.06 -4.79
N ALA A 154 -13.55 9.06 -5.08
CA ALA A 154 -12.10 9.20 -5.18
C ALA A 154 -11.47 7.99 -5.87
N SER A 155 -10.17 8.09 -6.13
CA SER A 155 -9.33 6.94 -6.52
C SER A 155 -8.02 6.93 -5.75
N VAL A 156 -7.62 5.78 -5.21
CA VAL A 156 -6.33 5.55 -4.55
C VAL A 156 -5.55 4.52 -5.37
N ASN A 157 -4.47 4.94 -6.01
CA ASN A 157 -3.61 4.04 -6.79
C ASN A 157 -2.32 3.77 -6.00
N LEU A 158 -2.06 2.51 -5.69
CA LEU A 158 -0.82 2.06 -5.09
C LEU A 158 0.07 1.43 -6.17
N ASN A 159 1.32 1.86 -6.24
CA ASN A 159 2.32 1.29 -7.12
C ASN A 159 3.34 0.53 -6.26
N LEU A 160 3.53 -0.77 -6.52
CA LEU A 160 4.51 -1.64 -5.86
C LEU A 160 5.74 -1.91 -6.74
N SER A 161 5.76 -1.37 -7.96
CA SER A 161 6.73 -1.67 -9.02
C SER A 161 8.11 -1.01 -8.81
N ASN A 162 8.58 -0.86 -7.57
CA ASN A 162 9.93 -0.37 -7.31
C ASN A 162 10.96 -1.47 -7.59
N ILE A 163 11.98 -1.15 -8.38
CA ILE A 163 13.07 -2.06 -8.72
C ILE A 163 14.38 -1.36 -8.40
N GLU A 164 15.03 -1.82 -7.33
CA GLU A 164 16.33 -1.30 -6.92
C GLU A 164 17.42 -1.79 -7.88
N GLY A 165 18.31 -0.87 -8.26
CA GLY A 165 19.45 -1.20 -9.12
C GLY A 165 20.50 -2.05 -8.38
N GLU A 166 20.68 -1.79 -7.08
CA GLU A 166 21.70 -2.41 -6.25
C GLU A 166 21.12 -3.43 -5.26
N ARG A 167 21.98 -4.34 -4.80
CA ARG A 167 21.63 -5.28 -3.72
C ARG A 167 21.39 -4.51 -2.43
N PHE A 168 20.36 -4.89 -1.70
CA PHE A 168 20.04 -4.22 -0.44
C PHE A 168 19.46 -5.17 0.60
N ALA A 169 19.58 -4.75 1.86
CA ALA A 169 18.90 -5.34 2.99
C ALA A 169 18.49 -4.20 3.94
N THR A 170 17.19 -4.09 4.20
CA THR A 170 16.61 -3.05 5.05
C THR A 170 15.93 -3.70 6.24
N LEU A 171 16.34 -3.27 7.43
CA LEU A 171 15.71 -3.64 8.69
C LEU A 171 14.98 -2.41 9.24
N SER A 172 13.67 -2.54 9.45
CA SER A 172 12.81 -1.47 9.98
C SER A 172 12.16 -1.95 11.27
N ASN A 173 12.38 -1.19 12.35
CA ASN A 173 11.76 -1.42 13.64
C ASN A 173 11.04 -0.15 14.10
N THR A 174 9.83 -0.33 14.63
CA THR A 174 9.06 0.76 15.24
C THR A 174 8.58 0.30 16.60
N ILE A 175 8.62 1.19 17.58
CA ILE A 175 8.05 1.01 18.92
C ILE A 175 7.31 2.30 19.26
N GLY A 176 6.09 2.18 19.75
CA GLY A 176 5.22 3.32 20.06
C GLY A 176 4.25 3.03 21.20
N SER A 177 3.32 3.94 21.40
CA SER A 177 2.28 3.82 22.43
C SER A 177 1.41 2.58 22.25
N PHE A 178 0.73 2.18 23.33
CA PHE A 178 -0.21 1.05 23.34
C PHE A 178 0.42 -0.29 22.93
N GLY A 179 1.69 -0.51 23.33
CA GLY A 179 2.42 -1.72 22.96
C GLY A 179 2.69 -1.86 21.46
N THR A 180 2.52 -0.77 20.68
CA THR A 180 2.66 -0.83 19.23
C THR A 180 4.10 -1.11 18.85
N ARG A 181 4.32 -2.18 18.09
CA ARG A 181 5.63 -2.55 17.57
C ARG A 181 5.53 -3.08 16.15
N LYS A 182 6.53 -2.75 15.34
CA LYS A 182 6.73 -3.29 14.00
C LYS A 182 8.14 -3.84 13.89
N HIS A 183 8.25 -5.01 13.30
CA HIS A 183 9.51 -5.62 12.87
C HIS A 183 9.38 -5.97 11.39
N SER A 184 10.25 -5.45 10.55
CA SER A 184 10.20 -5.69 9.10
C SER A 184 11.59 -5.85 8.53
N LEU A 185 11.78 -6.91 7.75
CA LEU A 185 13.01 -7.20 7.01
C LEU A 185 12.64 -7.23 5.53
N GLN A 186 13.37 -6.44 4.74
CA GLN A 186 13.30 -6.45 3.30
C GLN A 186 14.68 -6.72 2.73
N VAL A 187 14.75 -7.60 1.74
CA VAL A 187 15.99 -7.92 1.03
C VAL A 187 15.73 -7.92 -0.45
N GLY A 188 16.71 -7.49 -1.24
CA GLY A 188 16.61 -7.50 -2.68
C GLY A 188 17.96 -7.72 -3.35
N THR A 189 17.90 -8.36 -4.50
CA THR A 189 19.09 -8.76 -5.26
C THR A 189 19.69 -7.63 -6.10
N GLY A 190 19.01 -6.49 -6.19
CA GLY A 190 19.22 -5.52 -7.24
C GLY A 190 18.95 -6.12 -8.63
N LEU A 191 19.27 -5.36 -9.67
CA LEU A 191 19.27 -5.85 -11.03
C LEU A 191 20.46 -6.80 -11.26
N MET A 192 20.17 -8.07 -11.49
CA MET A 192 21.14 -9.13 -11.76
C MET A 192 21.05 -9.61 -13.20
N GLY A 193 22.20 -9.89 -13.80
CA GLY A 193 22.32 -10.37 -15.17
C GLY A 193 23.39 -9.59 -15.95
N THR A 194 23.95 -10.23 -16.96
CA THR A 194 24.90 -9.62 -17.90
C THR A 194 24.33 -9.80 -19.30
N GLY A 195 23.99 -8.70 -20.00
CA GLY A 195 23.35 -8.73 -21.31
C GLY A 195 22.15 -7.80 -21.37
N GLN A 196 21.23 -8.06 -22.30
CA GLN A 196 20.04 -7.25 -22.57
C GLN A 196 18.96 -7.41 -21.47
N GLY A 197 18.73 -8.65 -21.01
CA GLY A 197 17.78 -8.94 -19.93
C GLY A 197 18.39 -8.91 -18.53
N LYS A 198 17.74 -8.22 -17.59
CA LYS A 198 18.06 -8.17 -16.17
C LYS A 198 16.89 -8.65 -15.33
N MET A 199 17.19 -9.35 -14.25
CA MET A 199 16.20 -9.82 -13.28
C MET A 199 16.43 -9.18 -11.92
N ALA A 200 15.36 -8.87 -11.21
CA ALA A 200 15.41 -8.43 -9.82
C ALA A 200 14.42 -9.23 -8.99
N PHE A 201 14.84 -9.62 -7.79
CA PHE A 201 14.00 -10.30 -6.83
C PHE A 201 14.03 -9.54 -5.52
N THR A 202 12.86 -9.34 -4.93
CA THR A 202 12.70 -8.71 -3.62
C THR A 202 11.80 -9.56 -2.74
N ALA A 203 12.16 -9.68 -1.47
CA ALA A 203 11.34 -10.32 -0.46
C ALA A 203 11.24 -9.41 0.76
N ARG A 204 10.04 -9.27 1.32
CA ARG A 204 9.78 -8.56 2.57
C ARG A 204 8.93 -9.44 3.49
N ALA A 205 9.34 -9.55 4.74
CA ALA A 205 8.53 -10.14 5.79
C ALA A 205 8.42 -9.16 6.97
N SER A 206 7.23 -9.07 7.54
CA SER A 206 6.99 -8.16 8.68
C SER A 206 5.99 -8.71 9.68
N ASN A 207 6.11 -8.25 10.91
CA ASN A 207 5.10 -8.39 11.96
C ASN A 207 4.78 -7.00 12.53
N ILE A 208 3.48 -6.72 12.73
CA ILE A 208 2.97 -5.54 13.43
C ILE A 208 2.08 -6.02 14.56
N HIS A 209 2.33 -5.54 15.78
CA HIS A 209 1.52 -5.82 16.97
C HIS A 209 1.13 -4.50 17.64
N SER A 210 -0.08 -4.40 18.17
CA SER A 210 -0.50 -3.33 19.07
C SER A 210 -1.54 -3.86 20.05
N ASP A 211 -1.58 -3.35 21.27
CA ASP A 211 -2.60 -3.69 22.25
C ASP A 211 -3.89 -2.89 22.03
N GLY A 212 -3.82 -1.81 21.24
CA GLY A 212 -4.92 -0.87 20.99
C GLY A 212 -5.07 0.17 22.11
N TYR A 213 -5.64 1.33 21.77
CA TYR A 213 -6.02 2.36 22.76
C TYR A 213 -7.30 1.95 23.49
N VAL A 214 -8.26 1.42 22.72
CA VAL A 214 -9.53 0.91 23.23
C VAL A 214 -9.29 -0.46 23.86
N ASP A 215 -9.91 -0.75 25.00
CA ASP A 215 -9.86 -2.04 25.66
C ASP A 215 -10.24 -3.15 24.68
N ARG A 216 -9.59 -4.31 24.75
CA ARG A 216 -9.95 -5.45 23.87
C ARG A 216 -9.90 -5.03 22.38
N ALA A 217 -8.84 -4.33 21.97
CA ALA A 217 -8.65 -3.90 20.57
C ALA A 217 -7.27 -4.29 20.00
N SER A 218 -6.68 -5.35 20.55
CA SER A 218 -5.34 -5.80 20.14
C SER A 218 -5.32 -6.28 18.69
N VAL A 219 -4.20 -6.05 18.02
CA VAL A 219 -3.93 -6.52 16.66
C VAL A 219 -2.56 -7.20 16.61
N ASN A 220 -2.46 -8.29 15.86
CA ASN A 220 -1.21 -8.95 15.54
C ASN A 220 -1.27 -9.42 14.10
N MET A 221 -0.41 -8.86 13.25
CA MET A 221 -0.48 -9.03 11.80
C MET A 221 0.89 -9.38 11.24
N ASN A 222 0.93 -10.40 10.39
CA ASN A 222 2.10 -10.81 9.63
C ASN A 222 1.88 -10.48 8.15
N ALA A 223 2.92 -10.02 7.48
CA ALA A 223 2.90 -9.78 6.04
C ALA A 223 4.11 -10.41 5.35
N LEU A 224 3.89 -10.93 4.16
CA LEU A 224 4.91 -11.37 3.22
C LEU A 224 4.64 -10.73 1.86
N HIS A 225 5.65 -10.09 1.29
CA HIS A 225 5.63 -9.61 -0.08
C HIS A 225 6.84 -10.18 -0.82
N LEU A 226 6.59 -10.93 -1.89
CA LEU A 226 7.61 -11.38 -2.83
C LEU A 226 7.37 -10.69 -4.16
N SER A 227 8.42 -10.18 -4.78
CA SER A 227 8.36 -9.67 -6.14
C SER A 227 9.50 -10.19 -6.99
N ALA A 228 9.18 -10.41 -8.26
CA ALA A 228 10.14 -10.75 -9.30
C ALA A 228 9.89 -9.83 -10.49
N ALA A 229 10.95 -9.23 -11.01
CA ALA A 229 10.90 -8.39 -12.19
C ALA A 229 11.91 -8.89 -13.22
N TYR A 230 11.52 -8.80 -14.48
CA TYR A 230 12.37 -8.96 -15.65
C TYR A 230 12.27 -7.68 -16.48
N ILE A 231 13.43 -7.10 -16.81
CA ILE A 231 13.53 -5.90 -17.64
C ILE A 231 14.53 -6.17 -18.75
N ASP A 232 14.14 -5.85 -19.97
CA ASP A 232 14.95 -5.89 -21.18
C ASP A 232 14.72 -4.60 -21.97
N ASP A 233 15.45 -4.39 -23.06
CA ASP A 233 15.39 -3.16 -23.87
C ASP A 233 13.99 -2.91 -24.46
N ASN A 234 13.22 -3.98 -24.72
CA ASN A 234 11.92 -3.92 -25.42
C ASN A 234 10.72 -4.35 -24.57
N GLN A 235 10.96 -4.95 -23.40
CA GLN A 235 9.91 -5.60 -22.62
C GLN A 235 10.23 -5.56 -21.14
N SER A 236 9.17 -5.47 -20.34
CA SER A 236 9.24 -5.62 -18.89
C SER A 236 8.08 -6.48 -18.42
N ALA A 237 8.37 -7.31 -17.41
CA ALA A 237 7.39 -8.15 -16.75
C ALA A 237 7.62 -8.09 -15.24
N GLN A 238 6.54 -7.96 -14.47
CA GLN A 238 6.63 -8.01 -13.02
C GLN A 238 5.54 -8.89 -12.42
N VAL A 239 5.92 -9.61 -11.37
CA VAL A 239 5.03 -10.46 -10.58
C VAL A 239 5.15 -10.05 -9.13
N HIS A 240 4.00 -9.84 -8.48
CA HIS A 240 3.92 -9.64 -7.03
C HIS A 240 3.07 -10.72 -6.39
N LEU A 241 3.56 -11.26 -5.27
CA LEU A 241 2.85 -12.14 -4.36
C LEU A 241 2.73 -11.46 -3.02
N LEU A 242 1.49 -11.23 -2.59
CA LEU A 242 1.16 -10.64 -1.30
C LEU A 242 0.46 -11.68 -0.44
N SER A 243 0.88 -11.80 0.82
CA SER A 243 0.21 -12.61 1.83
C SER A 243 0.13 -11.83 3.14
N GLY A 244 -1.08 -11.63 3.64
CA GLY A 244 -1.38 -11.12 4.97
C GLY A 244 -1.97 -12.23 5.86
N GLN A 245 -1.62 -12.19 7.15
CA GLN A 245 -2.32 -12.92 8.19
C GLN A 245 -2.54 -11.98 9.37
N GLU A 246 -3.79 -11.85 9.79
CA GLU A 246 -4.22 -10.93 10.82
C GLU A 246 -4.97 -11.66 11.94
N ILE A 247 -4.66 -11.31 13.18
CA ILE A 247 -5.45 -11.64 14.36
C ILE A 247 -5.81 -10.32 15.02
N THR A 248 -7.09 -9.98 15.00
CA THR A 248 -7.61 -8.75 15.57
C THR A 248 -8.66 -9.06 16.62
N TYR A 249 -8.70 -8.25 17.67
CA TYR A 249 -9.82 -8.26 18.59
C TYR A 249 -11.00 -7.49 17.99
N GLN A 250 -12.21 -7.83 18.43
CA GLN A 250 -13.44 -7.15 18.03
C GLN A 250 -13.56 -5.79 18.74
N ALA A 251 -13.21 -4.70 18.04
CA ALA A 251 -13.35 -3.33 18.52
C ALA A 251 -14.24 -2.47 17.61
N TRP A 252 -15.23 -3.11 16.97
CA TRP A 252 -16.08 -2.49 15.94
C TRP A 252 -16.99 -1.38 16.46
N ASN A 253 -17.20 -1.32 17.79
CA ASN A 253 -18.10 -0.36 18.40
C ASN A 253 -17.34 0.93 18.71
N GLY A 254 -17.86 2.05 18.20
CA GLY A 254 -17.36 3.36 18.56
C GLY A 254 -17.59 3.69 20.04
N LEU A 255 -16.75 4.56 20.58
CA LEU A 255 -16.90 5.09 21.93
C LEU A 255 -18.03 6.14 21.98
N PRO A 256 -19.03 6.01 22.87
CA PRO A 256 -20.03 7.05 23.06
C PRO A 256 -19.39 8.38 23.46
N ALA A 257 -19.84 9.50 22.86
CA ALA A 257 -19.26 10.83 23.12
C ALA A 257 -19.26 11.21 24.62
N GLN A 258 -20.27 10.78 25.37
CA GLN A 258 -20.38 10.98 26.82
C GLN A 258 -19.27 10.29 27.65
N TYR A 259 -18.51 9.35 27.08
CA TYR A 259 -17.43 8.65 27.78
C TYR A 259 -16.06 9.32 27.60
N ILE A 260 -15.92 10.28 26.69
CA ILE A 260 -14.62 10.84 26.30
C ILE A 260 -13.90 11.56 27.47
N ASP A 261 -14.67 12.28 28.29
CA ASP A 261 -14.17 13.05 29.43
C ASP A 261 -14.08 12.21 30.72
N ASN A 262 -14.51 10.94 30.67
CA ASN A 262 -14.44 10.03 31.80
C ASN A 262 -13.27 9.06 31.62
N GLU A 263 -12.19 9.24 32.39
CA GLU A 263 -10.98 8.42 32.29
C GLU A 263 -11.21 6.92 32.41
N SER A 264 -12.22 6.50 33.18
CA SER A 264 -12.55 5.10 33.39
C SER A 264 -13.37 4.48 32.24
N LEU A 265 -13.97 5.32 31.39
CA LEU A 265 -14.84 4.87 30.31
C LEU A 265 -14.28 5.18 28.91
N ARG A 266 -13.31 6.08 28.77
CA ARG A 266 -12.80 6.52 27.47
C ARG A 266 -12.08 5.45 26.64
N THR A 267 -11.72 4.33 27.24
CA THR A 267 -11.18 3.14 26.54
C THR A 267 -12.18 1.98 26.51
N PHE A 268 -13.38 2.15 27.08
CA PHE A 268 -14.29 1.03 27.29
C PHE A 268 -14.88 0.53 25.96
N ASN A 269 -14.59 -0.74 25.65
CA ASN A 269 -15.15 -1.43 24.50
C ASN A 269 -16.34 -2.31 24.91
N THR A 270 -17.53 -2.08 24.37
CA THR A 270 -18.69 -2.93 24.65
C THR A 270 -18.59 -4.31 23.99
N ALA A 271 -17.77 -4.46 22.94
CA ALA A 271 -17.53 -5.75 22.32
C ALA A 271 -16.61 -6.63 23.19
N GLY A 272 -16.86 -7.94 23.18
CA GLY A 272 -16.08 -8.92 23.94
C GLY A 272 -16.21 -8.85 25.46
N ILE A 273 -17.27 -8.19 26.00
CA ILE A 273 -17.56 -8.18 27.44
C ILE A 273 -18.10 -9.53 27.92
N GLU A 274 -18.86 -10.22 27.07
CA GLU A 274 -19.43 -11.52 27.38
C GLU A 274 -18.37 -12.60 27.16
N ARG A 275 -18.03 -13.31 28.22
CA ARG A 275 -17.28 -14.57 28.14
C ARG A 275 -18.26 -15.71 28.31
N THR A 276 -18.99 -16.06 27.26
CA THR A 276 -19.84 -17.25 27.27
C THR A 276 -18.94 -18.49 27.18
N GLY A 277 -18.50 -18.99 28.34
CA GLY A 277 -17.70 -20.21 28.49
C GLY A 277 -16.28 -20.10 27.92
N SER A 278 -15.28 -19.88 28.77
CA SER A 278 -13.85 -19.90 28.44
C SER A 278 -13.43 -21.14 27.61
N PRO A 279 -13.12 -21.03 26.30
CA PRO A 279 -12.64 -22.18 25.55
C PRO A 279 -11.13 -22.22 25.36
N HIS A 280 -10.38 -21.12 25.58
CA HIS A 280 -8.93 -21.12 25.35
C HIS A 280 -8.12 -20.42 26.46
N PRO A 281 -7.02 -21.04 26.93
CA PRO A 281 -6.09 -20.41 27.85
C PRO A 281 -5.27 -19.34 27.12
N THR A 282 -5.09 -18.21 27.79
CA THR A 282 -4.29 -17.07 27.35
C THR A 282 -2.85 -17.47 27.06
N ARG A 283 -2.34 -17.17 25.86
CA ARG A 283 -0.92 -17.05 25.56
C ARG A 283 -0.64 -15.64 25.07
#